data_AF-A0A2K5LM80-F1
#
_entry.id   AF-A0A2K5LM80-F1
#
_cell.length_a   1.000
_cell.length_b   1.000
_cell.length_c   1.000
_cell.angle_alpha   90.00
_cell.angle_beta   90.00
_cell.angle_gamma   90.00
#
_symmetry.space_group_name_H-M   'P 1'
#
loop_
_entity.id
_entity.type
_entity.pdbx_description
1 polymer ?
#
loop_
_entity_poly.entity_id
_entity_poly.type
_entity_poly.pdbx_seq_one_letter_code
_entity_poly.pdbx_strand_id
1 'polypeptide(L)'
;MASERPEPEVEEAGQVFLLMKKDYRISRNVRLAWFLNHLHQTVQATSQEVLSEQELEVLSVLPPGWQPDEPVVPRPFLLVPSTRVTFLAWQYRFVIELDLSPSTGIVDDSTGEILFDEVFHALSRCLGGLLRPFRVPGSCIDFQPEIYITIQAYSSIIGLQSHQRWGFTMLARLASNF
;
A
#
# COMPACT_ATOMS: atom_id res chain seq x y z
N MET A 1 -11.03 20.62 49.57
CA MET A 1 -11.39 19.61 48.57
C MET A 1 -10.83 20.08 47.25
N ALA A 2 -9.74 19.47 46.78
CA ALA A 2 -9.15 19.82 45.50
C ALA A 2 -10.08 19.29 44.40
N SER A 3 -10.60 20.19 43.57
CA SER A 3 -11.33 19.83 42.36
C SER A 3 -10.32 19.21 41.39
N GLU A 4 -10.29 17.89 41.30
CA GLU A 4 -9.66 17.19 40.18
C GLU A 4 -10.32 17.73 38.91
N ARG A 5 -9.53 18.43 38.08
CA ARG A 5 -9.96 18.78 36.73
C ARG A 5 -10.07 17.45 35.98
N PRO A 6 -11.18 17.13 35.30
CA PRO A 6 -11.24 15.94 34.48
C PRO A 6 -10.12 16.05 33.45
N GLU A 7 -9.19 15.09 33.45
CA GLU A 7 -8.23 14.98 32.36
C GLU A 7 -9.02 14.84 31.06
N PRO A 8 -8.67 15.57 30.00
CA PRO A 8 -9.37 15.44 28.73
C PRO A 8 -9.24 13.97 28.29
N GLU A 9 -10.39 13.28 28.21
CA GLU A 9 -10.48 11.90 27.77
C GLU A 9 -9.92 11.82 26.33
N VAL A 10 -8.69 11.32 26.20
CA VAL A 10 -8.02 11.23 24.90
C VAL A 10 -8.67 10.10 24.12
N GLU A 11 -9.23 10.44 22.96
CA GLU A 11 -9.87 9.47 22.08
C GLU A 11 -8.87 8.43 21.56
N GLU A 12 -9.29 7.17 21.47
CA GLU A 12 -8.47 6.09 20.94
C GLU A 12 -8.28 6.18 19.42
N ALA A 13 -7.12 5.76 18.94
CA ALA A 13 -6.83 5.67 17.52
C ALA A 13 -7.43 4.36 16.94
N GLY A 14 -8.26 4.47 15.92
CA GLY A 14 -8.73 3.34 15.12
C GLY A 14 -7.72 2.94 14.04
N GLN A 15 -7.20 3.91 13.30
CA GLN A 15 -6.22 3.70 12.23
C GLN A 15 -5.09 4.73 12.29
N VAL A 16 -3.88 4.31 11.94
CA VAL A 16 -2.72 5.19 11.78
C VAL A 16 -2.04 4.89 10.46
N PHE A 17 -1.74 5.92 9.68
CA PHE A 17 -0.97 5.80 8.44
C PHE A 17 0.42 6.37 8.64
N LEU A 18 1.44 5.55 8.37
CA LEU A 18 2.85 5.90 8.50
C LEU A 18 3.54 5.84 7.15
N LEU A 19 4.37 6.83 6.86
CA LEU A 19 5.25 6.84 5.70
C LEU A 19 6.66 6.42 6.09
N MET A 20 7.20 5.45 5.36
CA MET A 20 8.59 5.01 5.51
C MET A 20 9.52 5.91 4.69
N LYS A 21 10.66 6.29 5.27
CA LYS A 21 11.73 6.98 4.54
C LYS A 21 12.19 6.21 3.30
N LYS A 22 12.61 6.96 2.27
CA LYS A 22 13.01 6.41 0.96
C LYS A 22 14.46 5.90 0.93
N ASP A 23 15.31 6.37 1.84
CA ASP A 23 16.76 6.20 1.79
C ASP A 23 17.20 4.73 1.90
N TYR A 24 16.45 3.92 2.65
CA TYR A 24 16.72 2.50 2.81
C TYR A 24 15.45 1.72 3.15
N ARG A 25 15.55 0.39 3.08
CA ARG A 25 14.46 -0.51 3.41
C ARG A 25 14.21 -0.53 4.92
N ILE A 26 13.06 -0.01 5.34
CA ILE A 26 12.59 -0.15 6.72
C ILE A 26 12.17 -1.60 7.00
N SER A 27 12.71 -2.19 8.07
CA SER A 27 12.48 -3.60 8.41
C SER A 27 11.13 -3.82 9.11
N ARG A 28 10.70 -5.09 9.21
CA ARG A 28 9.54 -5.45 10.05
C ARG A 28 9.77 -5.11 11.53
N ASN A 29 11.01 -5.22 12.01
CA ASN A 29 11.34 -4.98 13.41
C ASN A 29 11.23 -3.50 13.75
N VAL A 30 11.69 -2.60 12.86
CA VAL A 30 11.53 -1.14 13.05
C VAL A 30 10.05 -0.76 13.12
N ARG A 31 9.22 -1.31 12.20
CA ARG A 31 7.77 -1.08 12.19
C ARG A 31 7.08 -1.58 13.45
N LEU A 32 7.44 -2.78 13.91
CA LEU A 32 6.91 -3.35 15.15
C LEU A 32 7.37 -2.56 16.38
N ALA A 33 8.66 -2.19 16.43
CA ALA A 33 9.23 -1.40 17.51
C ALA A 33 8.55 -0.03 17.60
N TRP A 34 8.27 0.62 16.47
CA TRP A 34 7.48 1.85 16.46
C TRP A 34 6.12 1.63 17.13
N PHE A 35 5.38 0.59 16.75
CA PHE A 35 4.08 0.32 17.37
C PHE A 35 4.18 0.09 18.88
N LEU A 36 5.11 -0.76 19.32
CA LEU A 36 5.28 -1.09 20.74
C LEU A 36 5.75 0.11 21.57
N ASN A 37 6.65 0.92 21.02
CA ASN A 37 7.18 2.10 21.71
C ASN A 37 6.14 3.21 21.86
N HIS A 38 5.09 3.23 21.04
CA HIS A 38 4.01 4.21 21.09
C HIS A 38 2.73 3.64 21.71
N LEU A 39 2.72 2.38 22.14
CA LEU A 39 1.54 1.75 22.72
C LEU A 39 1.16 2.44 24.05
N HIS A 40 -0.11 2.78 24.19
CA HIS A 40 -0.66 3.59 25.28
C HIS A 40 -0.06 5.00 25.37
N GLN A 41 0.48 5.52 24.28
CA GLN A 41 0.93 6.90 24.16
C GLN A 41 0.09 7.65 23.13
N THR A 42 0.10 8.97 23.21
CA THR A 42 -0.60 9.82 22.26
C THR A 42 0.22 9.99 20.99
N VAL A 43 -0.45 9.86 19.85
CA VAL A 43 0.12 10.02 18.52
C VAL A 43 -0.70 11.05 17.75
N GLN A 44 -0.03 11.89 16.98
CA GLN A 44 -0.65 12.89 16.13
C GLN A 44 0.03 12.90 14.76
N ALA A 45 -0.71 13.30 13.73
CA ALA A 45 -0.15 13.56 12.41
C ALA A 45 0.98 14.59 12.49
N THR A 46 2.09 14.30 11.81
CA THR A 46 3.23 15.22 11.70
C THR A 46 2.86 16.33 10.72
N SER A 47 3.16 17.58 11.09
CA SER A 47 2.96 18.70 10.17
C SER A 47 3.97 18.59 9.01
N GLN A 48 3.48 18.70 7.78
CA GLN A 48 4.28 18.58 6.54
C GLN A 48 5.39 19.64 6.42
N GLU A 49 5.31 20.73 7.19
CA GLU A 49 6.31 21.80 7.17
C GLU A 49 7.61 21.44 7.91
N VAL A 50 7.58 20.37 8.72
CA VAL A 50 8.73 19.96 9.53
C VAL A 50 9.43 18.79 8.85
N LEU A 51 10.65 19.00 8.36
CA LEU A 51 11.52 17.92 7.88
C LEU A 51 11.84 16.98 9.05
N SER A 52 11.11 15.89 9.18
CA SER A 52 11.33 14.91 10.24
C SER A 52 12.53 14.02 9.90
N GLU A 53 13.49 13.93 10.83
CA GLU A 53 14.59 12.97 10.71
C GLU A 53 14.16 11.51 11.01
N GLN A 54 12.90 11.29 11.38
CA GLN A 54 12.40 9.97 11.79
C GLN A 54 12.31 8.99 10.61
N GLU A 55 12.57 7.71 10.87
CA GLU A 55 12.43 6.64 9.87
C GLU A 55 10.97 6.42 9.40
N LEU A 56 10.03 6.80 10.27
CA LEU A 56 8.59 6.60 10.14
C LEU A 56 7.87 7.90 10.49
N GLU A 57 7.17 8.47 9.52
CA GLU A 57 6.42 9.73 9.66
C GLU A 57 4.92 9.45 9.76
N VAL A 58 4.25 10.04 10.76
CA VAL A 58 2.80 9.88 10.94
C VAL A 58 2.07 10.80 9.99
N LEU A 59 1.42 10.24 8.96
CA LEU A 59 0.68 11.03 7.98
C LEU A 59 -0.71 11.41 8.48
N SER A 60 -1.40 10.47 9.13
CA SER A 60 -2.74 10.67 9.66
C SER A 60 -3.04 9.68 10.78
N VAL A 61 -3.94 10.10 11.67
CA VAL A 61 -4.52 9.28 12.73
C VAL A 61 -6.02 9.47 12.68
N LEU A 62 -6.77 8.36 12.68
CA LEU A 62 -8.22 8.34 12.49
C LEU A 62 -8.89 7.61 13.66
N PRO A 63 -10.05 8.08 14.12
CA PRO A 63 -10.82 7.39 15.15
C PRO A 63 -11.42 6.07 14.61
N PRO A 64 -11.86 5.17 15.50
CA PRO A 64 -12.60 3.98 15.12
C PRO A 64 -13.88 4.34 14.34
N GLY A 65 -14.13 3.67 13.21
CA GLY A 65 -15.34 3.87 12.41
C GLY A 65 -15.34 5.09 11.48
N TRP A 66 -14.23 5.85 11.41
CA TRP A 66 -14.10 7.00 10.50
C TRP A 66 -14.48 6.67 9.05
N GLN A 67 -15.22 7.58 8.42
CA GLN A 67 -15.62 7.47 7.00
C GLN A 67 -14.93 8.53 6.12
N PRO A 68 -14.70 8.26 4.83
CA PRO A 68 -14.03 9.19 3.91
C PRO A 68 -14.62 10.60 3.82
N ASP A 69 -15.93 10.74 4.07
CA ASP A 69 -16.64 12.02 4.01
C ASP A 69 -16.57 12.81 5.33
N GLU A 70 -16.04 12.20 6.40
CA GLU A 70 -15.93 12.84 7.71
C GLU A 70 -14.68 13.70 7.81
N PRO A 71 -14.78 14.91 8.38
CA PRO A 71 -13.64 15.79 8.53
C PRO A 71 -12.63 15.21 9.53
N VAL A 72 -11.35 15.42 9.23
CA VAL A 72 -10.25 15.00 10.08
C VAL A 72 -9.86 16.17 10.96
N VAL A 73 -9.98 16.01 12.27
CA VAL A 73 -9.58 17.05 13.22
C VAL A 73 -8.12 16.81 13.62
N PRO A 74 -7.21 17.80 13.46
CA PRO A 74 -5.82 17.66 13.88
C PRO A 74 -5.74 17.69 15.40
N ARG A 75 -5.79 16.51 16.02
CA ARG A 75 -5.68 16.30 17.47
C ARG A 75 -4.89 15.02 17.78
N PRO A 76 -4.31 14.90 18.99
CA PRO A 76 -3.69 13.65 19.42
C PRO A 76 -4.74 12.57 19.71
N PHE A 77 -4.37 11.31 19.44
CA PHE A 77 -5.16 10.12 19.76
C PHE A 77 -4.31 9.12 20.52
N LEU A 78 -4.93 8.33 21.40
CA LEU A 78 -4.27 7.28 22.16
C LEU A 78 -4.07 6.04 21.29
N LEU A 79 -2.82 5.60 21.10
CA LEU A 79 -2.55 4.33 20.43
C LEU A 79 -2.88 3.16 21.35
N VAL A 80 -3.73 2.24 20.89
CA VAL A 80 -4.18 1.07 21.65
C VAL A 80 -3.87 -0.23 20.90
N PRO A 81 -3.89 -1.41 21.56
CA PRO A 81 -3.59 -2.68 20.89
C PRO A 81 -4.50 -3.01 19.70
N SER A 82 -5.72 -2.47 19.67
CA SER A 82 -6.68 -2.61 18.57
C SER A 82 -6.44 -1.65 17.40
N THR A 83 -5.55 -0.66 17.54
CA THR A 83 -5.26 0.31 16.48
C THR A 83 -4.63 -0.39 15.27
N ARG A 84 -5.21 -0.17 14.09
CA ARG A 84 -4.65 -0.69 12.83
C ARG A 84 -3.62 0.28 12.27
N VAL A 85 -2.35 -0.15 12.24
CA VAL A 85 -1.27 0.66 11.68
C VAL A 85 -0.93 0.21 10.25
N THR A 86 -1.01 1.15 9.31
CA THR A 86 -0.70 0.95 7.90
C THR A 86 0.61 1.65 7.55
N PHE A 87 1.58 0.89 7.05
CA PHE A 87 2.89 1.40 6.67
C PHE A 87 3.00 1.51 5.14
N LEU A 88 3.24 2.73 4.66
CA LEU A 88 3.36 3.07 3.25
C LEU A 88 4.83 3.17 2.85
N ALA A 89 5.21 2.54 1.73
CA ALA A 89 6.57 2.52 1.21
C ALA A 89 6.68 3.35 -0.07
N TRP A 90 7.75 4.11 -0.27
CA TRP A 90 7.97 4.75 -1.57
C TRP A 90 8.30 3.77 -2.70
N GLN A 91 8.66 2.53 -2.39
CA GLN A 91 9.07 1.54 -3.38
C GLN A 91 8.39 0.20 -3.12
N TYR A 92 7.61 -0.26 -4.10
CA TYR A 92 7.02 -1.60 -4.10
C TYR A 92 7.61 -2.44 -5.21
N ARG A 93 7.82 -3.73 -4.94
CA ARG A 93 8.33 -4.69 -5.91
C ARG A 93 7.37 -5.87 -6.00
N PHE A 94 6.83 -6.10 -7.20
CA PHE A 94 5.92 -7.19 -7.49
C PHE A 94 6.57 -8.16 -8.47
N VAL A 95 6.37 -9.45 -8.21
CA VAL A 95 6.67 -10.52 -9.15
C VAL A 95 5.34 -11.18 -9.49
N ILE A 96 4.98 -11.16 -10.78
CA ILE A 96 3.76 -11.77 -11.29
C ILE A 96 4.19 -12.97 -12.13
N GLU A 97 3.77 -14.16 -11.72
CA GLU A 97 3.96 -15.38 -12.49
C GLU A 97 2.67 -15.68 -13.26
N LEU A 98 2.78 -15.77 -14.58
CA LEU A 98 1.69 -16.05 -15.50
C LEU A 98 1.88 -17.45 -16.07
N ASP A 99 0.91 -18.31 -15.80
CA ASP A 99 0.78 -19.59 -16.49
C ASP A 99 0.03 -19.37 -17.81
N LEU A 100 0.72 -19.60 -18.92
CA LEU A 100 0.22 -19.58 -20.29
C LEU A 100 0.46 -20.96 -20.95
N SER A 101 0.35 -22.04 -20.16
CA SER A 101 0.40 -23.43 -20.62
C SER A 101 -0.76 -23.76 -21.58
N PRO A 102 -0.71 -24.88 -22.33
CA PRO A 102 -1.72 -25.19 -23.34
C PRO A 102 -3.14 -25.32 -22.81
N SER A 103 -3.32 -25.67 -21.53
CA SER A 103 -4.62 -25.66 -20.86
C SER A 103 -5.26 -24.28 -20.78
N THR A 104 -4.47 -23.20 -20.90
CA THR A 104 -4.97 -21.82 -21.01
C THR A 104 -5.29 -21.40 -22.45
N GLY A 105 -5.02 -22.26 -23.44
CA GLY A 105 -5.37 -22.04 -24.85
C GLY A 105 -6.74 -22.61 -25.25
N ILE A 106 -7.53 -23.08 -24.27
CA ILE A 106 -8.88 -23.59 -24.49
C ILE A 106 -9.83 -22.39 -24.66
N VAL A 107 -10.81 -22.54 -25.56
CA VAL A 107 -11.89 -21.57 -25.72
C VAL A 107 -12.90 -21.79 -24.60
N ASP A 108 -13.25 -20.74 -23.87
CA ASP A 108 -14.35 -20.81 -22.92
C ASP A 108 -15.68 -20.88 -23.69
N ASP A 109 -16.40 -22.00 -23.55
CA ASP A 109 -17.67 -22.28 -24.24
C ASP A 109 -18.76 -21.25 -23.89
N SER A 110 -18.62 -20.51 -22.78
CA SER A 110 -19.60 -19.53 -22.34
C SER A 110 -19.39 -18.12 -22.92
N THR A 111 -18.14 -17.72 -23.18
CA THR A 111 -17.77 -16.39 -23.69
C THR A 111 -17.32 -16.40 -25.15
N GLY A 112 -16.85 -17.54 -25.66
CA GLY A 112 -16.27 -17.68 -26.99
C GLY A 112 -14.85 -17.11 -27.12
N GLU A 113 -14.25 -16.64 -26.01
CA GLU A 113 -12.88 -16.14 -25.96
C GLU A 113 -11.90 -17.26 -25.61
N ILE A 114 -10.64 -17.11 -26.02
CA ILE A 114 -9.57 -18.00 -25.56
C ILE A 114 -9.26 -17.60 -24.11
N LEU A 115 -9.14 -18.57 -23.18
CA LEU A 115 -8.79 -18.30 -21.77
C LEU A 115 -7.51 -17.45 -21.62
N PHE A 116 -6.62 -17.52 -22.60
CA PHE A 116 -5.46 -16.63 -22.75
C PHE A 116 -5.83 -15.14 -22.70
N ASP A 117 -6.87 -14.72 -23.43
CA ASP A 117 -7.31 -13.32 -23.46
C ASP A 117 -7.78 -12.87 -22.08
N GLU A 118 -8.49 -13.72 -21.34
CA GLU A 118 -8.93 -13.42 -19.97
C GLU A 118 -7.74 -13.17 -19.03
N VAL A 119 -6.66 -13.94 -19.16
CA VAL A 119 -5.43 -13.74 -18.38
C VAL A 119 -4.82 -12.36 -18.65
N PHE A 120 -4.77 -11.91 -19.91
CA PHE A 120 -4.30 -10.55 -20.24
C PHE A 120 -5.24 -9.46 -19.76
N HIS A 121 -6.56 -9.67 -19.86
CA HIS A 121 -7.54 -8.73 -19.31
C HIS A 121 -7.40 -8.61 -17.79
N ALA A 122 -7.24 -9.73 -17.07
CA ALA A 122 -7.03 -9.74 -15.64
C ALA A 122 -5.71 -9.05 -15.26
N LEU A 123 -4.62 -9.32 -15.99
CA LEU A 123 -3.34 -8.66 -15.81
C LEU A 123 -3.45 -7.14 -16.04
N SER A 124 -4.11 -6.73 -17.12
CA SER A 124 -4.32 -5.31 -17.45
C SER A 124 -5.11 -4.59 -16.36
N ARG A 125 -6.22 -5.18 -15.89
CA ARG A 125 -7.00 -4.64 -14.75
C ARG A 125 -6.17 -4.59 -13.47
N CYS A 126 -5.37 -5.62 -13.20
CA CYS A 126 -4.47 -5.68 -12.05
C CYS A 126 -3.43 -4.55 -12.09
N LEU A 127 -2.73 -4.39 -13.21
CA LEU A 127 -1.74 -3.32 -13.40
C LEU A 127 -2.38 -1.93 -13.33
N GLY A 128 -3.55 -1.75 -13.96
CA GLY A 128 -4.29 -0.49 -13.90
C GLY A 128 -4.72 -0.11 -12.48
N GLY A 129 -5.16 -1.09 -11.68
CA GLY A 129 -5.48 -0.88 -10.28
C GLY A 129 -4.24 -0.62 -9.41
N LEU A 130 -3.17 -1.38 -9.66
CA LEU A 130 -1.92 -1.29 -8.89
C LEU A 130 -1.21 0.06 -9.08
N LEU A 131 -1.25 0.60 -10.30
CA LEU A 131 -0.59 1.86 -10.65
C LEU A 131 -1.43 3.09 -10.30
N ARG A 132 -2.67 2.92 -9.82
CA ARG A 132 -3.58 4.02 -9.52
C ARG A 132 -3.12 4.76 -8.25
N PRO A 133 -2.77 6.07 -8.34
CA PRO A 133 -2.51 6.85 -7.14
C PRO A 133 -3.76 6.93 -6.25
N PHE A 134 -3.57 7.08 -4.95
CA PHE A 134 -4.67 7.27 -4.01
C PHE A 134 -4.33 8.30 -2.95
N ARG A 135 -5.36 8.96 -2.42
CA ARG A 135 -5.20 9.88 -1.29
C ARG A 135 -5.12 9.08 0.01
N VAL A 136 -4.10 9.35 0.82
CA VAL A 136 -3.96 8.70 2.13
C VAL A 136 -5.14 9.13 3.01
N PRO A 137 -5.94 8.18 3.52
CA PRO A 137 -7.08 8.49 4.38
C PRO A 137 -6.65 9.38 5.54
N GLY A 138 -7.43 10.42 5.81
CA GLY A 138 -7.11 11.32 6.91
C GLY A 138 -6.09 12.43 6.60
N SER A 139 -5.61 12.55 5.36
CA SER A 139 -4.61 13.57 4.99
C SER A 139 -4.86 14.17 3.60
N CYS A 140 -4.12 15.24 3.29
CA CYS A 140 -4.07 15.85 1.96
C CYS A 140 -3.00 15.24 1.04
N ILE A 141 -2.39 14.11 1.42
CA ILE A 141 -1.29 13.50 0.67
C ILE A 141 -1.85 12.59 -0.42
N ASP A 142 -1.57 12.95 -1.67
CA ASP A 142 -1.76 12.06 -2.81
C ASP A 142 -0.53 11.15 -2.93
N PHE A 143 -0.72 9.87 -2.59
CA PHE A 143 0.36 8.90 -2.49
C PHE A 143 0.58 8.20 -3.82
N GLN A 144 1.81 8.35 -4.34
CA GLN A 144 2.25 7.79 -5.61
C GLN A 144 3.64 7.15 -5.45
N PRO A 145 3.73 5.84 -5.13
CA PRO A 145 4.99 5.16 -4.96
C PRO A 145 5.61 4.74 -6.31
N GLU A 146 6.90 4.44 -6.29
CA GLU A 146 7.59 3.77 -7.38
C GLU A 146 7.28 2.26 -7.33
N ILE A 147 6.71 1.73 -8.42
CA ILE A 147 6.32 0.34 -8.51
C ILE A 147 7.19 -0.38 -9.54
N TYR A 148 7.90 -1.41 -9.10
CA TYR A 148 8.75 -2.25 -9.93
C TYR A 148 8.04 -3.58 -10.15
N ILE A 149 7.87 -4.00 -11.40
CA ILE A 149 7.11 -5.20 -11.73
C ILE A 149 7.97 -6.13 -12.59
N THR A 150 8.15 -7.35 -12.12
CA THR A 150 8.72 -8.44 -12.91
C THR A 150 7.60 -9.39 -13.29
N ILE A 151 7.43 -9.65 -14.58
CA ILE A 151 6.43 -10.60 -15.07
C ILE A 151 7.18 -11.80 -15.64
N GLN A 152 6.91 -12.97 -15.08
CA GLN A 152 7.44 -14.25 -15.52
C GLN A 152 6.31 -15.01 -16.19
N ALA A 153 6.45 -15.33 -17.47
CA ALA A 153 5.43 -16.06 -18.21
C ALA A 153 5.95 -17.45 -18.58
N TYR A 154 5.20 -18.48 -18.21
CA TYR A 154 5.40 -19.85 -18.67
C TYR A 154 4.49 -20.10 -19.87
N SER A 155 5.03 -20.33 -21.06
CA SER A 155 4.25 -20.77 -22.21
C SER A 155 4.95 -21.88 -22.96
N SER A 156 4.19 -22.85 -23.46
CA SER A 156 4.71 -23.90 -24.34
C SER A 156 4.20 -23.77 -25.79
N ILE A 157 3.50 -22.69 -26.13
CA ILE A 157 2.85 -22.48 -27.44
C ILE A 157 3.64 -21.52 -28.34
N ILE A 158 4.45 -20.62 -27.78
CA ILE A 158 5.32 -19.76 -28.60
C ILE A 158 6.51 -20.59 -29.07
N GLY A 159 6.53 -20.91 -30.37
CA GLY A 159 7.46 -21.82 -31.04
C GLY A 159 8.93 -21.43 -31.00
N LEU A 160 9.54 -21.51 -29.82
CA LEU A 160 10.97 -21.63 -29.64
C LEU A 160 11.26 -23.07 -29.24
N GLN A 161 12.15 -23.73 -29.97
CA GLN A 161 12.49 -25.16 -29.81
C GLN A 161 13.20 -25.50 -28.48
N SER A 162 13.02 -24.70 -27.42
CA SER A 162 13.52 -24.99 -26.08
C SER A 162 12.61 -24.35 -25.04
N HIS A 163 12.25 -25.11 -24.01
CA HIS A 163 11.57 -24.65 -22.78
C HIS A 163 12.33 -23.47 -22.18
N GLN A 164 11.95 -22.23 -22.52
CA GLN A 164 12.57 -21.01 -22.03
C GLN A 164 11.57 -20.29 -21.11
N ARG A 165 11.97 -20.04 -19.86
CA ARG A 165 11.25 -19.13 -18.97
C ARG A 165 11.55 -17.70 -19.43
N TRP A 166 10.53 -16.98 -19.85
CA TRP A 166 10.66 -15.56 -20.19
C TRP A 166 10.41 -14.72 -18.94
N GLY A 167 11.45 -14.00 -18.49
CA GLY A 167 11.35 -13.01 -17.44
C GLY A 167 11.57 -11.62 -18.03
N PHE A 168 10.53 -10.80 -18.07
CA PHE A 168 10.67 -9.37 -18.37
C PHE A 168 10.55 -8.59 -17.07
N THR A 169 11.56 -7.78 -16.77
CA THR A 169 11.48 -6.79 -15.69
C THR A 169 11.11 -5.47 -16.33
N MET A 170 9.91 -4.98 -16.03
CA MET A 170 9.46 -3.68 -16.47
C MET A 170 9.59 -2.69 -15.31
N LEU A 171 10.35 -1.60 -15.54
CA LEU A 171 10.27 -0.43 -14.69
C LEU A 171 9.03 0.36 -15.08
N ALA A 172 7.92 0.16 -14.36
CA ALA A 172 6.74 0.98 -14.52
C ALA A 172 6.91 2.26 -13.68
N ARG A 173 7.61 3.26 -14.24
CA ARG A 173 7.41 4.65 -13.81
C ARG A 173 6.28 5.21 -14.67
N LEU A 174 5.16 5.56 -14.04
CA LEU A 174 4.30 6.57 -14.62
C LEU A 174 5.12 7.86 -14.61
N ALA A 175 5.73 8.19 -15.75
CA ALA A 175 6.17 9.55 -15.98
C ALA A 175 4.91 10.40 -15.92
N SER A 176 4.85 11.30 -14.93
CA SER A 176 3.86 12.35 -14.88
C SER A 176 4.00 13.17 -16.16
N ASN A 177 3.19 12.85 -17.17
CA ASN A 177 3.05 13.72 -18.33
C ASN A 177 2.09 14.83 -17.92
N PHE A 178 2.67 16.02 -17.74
CA PHE A 178 2.14 17.39 -17.70
C PHE A 178 0.68 17.60 -17.28
#